data_AF-A0A191YP23-F1
#
_entry.id   AF-A0A191YP23-F1
#
_cell.length_a   1.000
_cell.length_b   1.000
_cell.length_c   1.000
_cell.angle_alpha   90.00
_cell.angle_beta   90.00
_cell.angle_gamma   90.00
#
_symmetry.space_group_name_H-M   'P 1'
#
loop_
_entity.id
_entity.type
_entity.pdbx_description
1 polymer ?
#
loop_
_entity_poly.entity_id
_entity_poly.type
_entity_poly.pdbx_seq_one_letter_code
_entity_poly.pdbx_strand_id
1 'polypeptide(L)'
;MSRPQQITVLGATGSIGLSTLDVIARHPERYQVFALSGYTRLSELRALCVRHAPRFAVVPEASAARGLQDDLHAAGLSTRVLVGEEGLCHVVADPEVDAVMAAIVGAAGLRPTLAAVEAGKKILLANKEALVMSGALFMQAVRKSGSVLLPIDSEHNAIFQCMPGDFARGLGAVGVRRILLTASGGPFRQTPMAELVHVTPDQACAHPNWSMGRKISVDSASMMNKGLELIEACWLFDAKPSQVEVVIHPQSVIHSLVDYIDGSVLAQLGNPDMRTPIANALAWPERIDSGVPPLDLFAIARLDFQAPDEDRFPCLRLARQAAEAGNSAPAMLNAANEVAVAAFLDGRVRYPEIASIIEEVLNLEPVVAVDDLDAVFTADTKARVLAGQWLSRHGR
;
A
#
# COMPACT_ATOMS: atom_id res chain seq x y z
N MET A 1 23.41 -25.92 3.39
CA MET A 1 22.18 -25.44 2.73
C MET A 1 21.47 -24.56 3.74
N SER A 2 21.23 -23.28 3.44
CA SER A 2 20.46 -22.42 4.35
C SER A 2 19.03 -22.93 4.42
N ARG A 3 18.42 -22.89 5.60
CA ARG A 3 16.99 -23.19 5.76
C ARG A 3 16.15 -22.24 4.87
N PRO A 4 14.97 -22.67 4.38
CA PRO A 4 14.03 -21.75 3.75
C PRO A 4 13.72 -20.57 4.69
N GLN A 5 13.57 -19.39 4.10
CA GLN A 5 13.14 -18.20 4.82
C GLN A 5 11.67 -18.35 5.23
N GLN A 6 11.39 -18.03 6.48
CA GLN A 6 10.07 -18.09 7.09
C GLN A 6 9.37 -16.75 6.88
N ILE A 7 8.23 -16.78 6.17
CA ILE A 7 7.51 -15.60 5.73
C ILE A 7 6.17 -15.53 6.45
N THR A 8 5.92 -14.40 7.14
CA THR A 8 4.59 -14.06 7.65
C THR A 8 3.85 -13.21 6.63
N VAL A 9 2.64 -13.60 6.24
CA VAL A 9 1.81 -12.87 5.28
C VAL A 9 0.60 -12.25 5.97
N LEU A 10 0.67 -10.94 6.21
CA LEU A 10 -0.41 -10.16 6.77
C LEU A 10 -1.42 -9.79 5.67
N GLY A 11 -2.68 -10.18 5.81
CA GLY A 11 -3.69 -9.98 4.77
C GLY A 11 -3.63 -11.04 3.65
N ALA A 12 -3.37 -12.29 4.01
CA ALA A 12 -3.13 -13.42 3.10
C ALA A 12 -4.24 -13.68 2.08
N THR A 13 -5.50 -13.37 2.41
CA THR A 13 -6.62 -13.56 1.49
C THR A 13 -6.77 -12.40 0.49
N GLY A 14 -6.08 -11.28 0.68
CA GLY A 14 -6.04 -10.14 -0.24
C GLY A 14 -5.31 -10.43 -1.55
N SER A 15 -5.47 -9.56 -2.55
CA SER A 15 -4.79 -9.70 -3.85
C SER A 15 -3.26 -9.83 -3.71
N ILE A 16 -2.64 -8.99 -2.89
CA ILE A 16 -1.21 -9.05 -2.58
C ILE A 16 -0.86 -10.33 -1.83
N GLY A 17 -1.65 -10.72 -0.83
CA GLY A 17 -1.44 -11.96 -0.08
C GLY A 17 -1.45 -13.20 -0.98
N LEU A 18 -2.45 -13.32 -1.86
CA LEU A 18 -2.55 -14.42 -2.82
C LEU A 18 -1.40 -14.40 -3.84
N SER A 19 -1.01 -13.22 -4.34
CA SER A 19 0.14 -13.08 -5.25
C SER A 19 1.46 -13.46 -4.55
N THR A 20 1.60 -13.12 -3.27
CA THR A 20 2.75 -13.50 -2.45
C THR A 20 2.84 -15.00 -2.28
N LEU A 21 1.71 -15.65 -1.98
CA LEU A 21 1.64 -17.10 -1.83
C LEU A 21 1.86 -17.84 -3.16
N ASP A 22 1.47 -17.26 -4.30
CA ASP A 22 1.83 -17.78 -5.64
C ASP A 22 3.36 -17.76 -5.85
N VAL A 23 4.02 -16.64 -5.55
CA VAL A 23 5.49 -16.53 -5.67
C VAL A 23 6.20 -17.47 -4.69
N ILE A 24 5.77 -17.54 -3.43
CA ILE A 24 6.34 -18.46 -2.43
C ILE A 24 6.21 -19.92 -2.89
N ALA A 25 5.04 -20.32 -3.42
CA ALA A 25 4.81 -21.69 -3.86
C ALA A 25 5.69 -22.13 -5.04
N ARG A 26 6.25 -21.19 -5.80
CA ARG A 26 7.18 -21.47 -6.91
C ARG A 26 8.61 -21.75 -6.45
N HIS A 27 8.98 -21.35 -5.23
CA HIS A 27 10.34 -21.48 -4.69
C HIS A 27 10.33 -22.13 -3.29
N PRO A 28 9.80 -23.36 -3.15
CA PRO A 28 9.67 -24.04 -1.85
C PRO A 28 11.03 -24.32 -1.18
N GLU A 29 12.13 -24.34 -1.93
CA GLU A 29 13.48 -24.46 -1.42
C GLU A 29 14.01 -23.15 -0.80
N ARG A 30 13.41 -22.01 -1.14
CA ARG A 30 13.80 -20.68 -0.63
C ARG A 30 12.86 -20.13 0.43
N TYR A 31 11.56 -20.42 0.34
CA TYR A 31 10.54 -19.79 1.18
C TYR A 31 9.55 -20.80 1.76
N GLN A 32 9.15 -20.55 3.00
CA GLN A 32 8.07 -21.26 3.67
C GLN A 32 7.17 -20.26 4.40
N VAL A 33 5.87 -20.54 4.43
CA VAL A 33 4.91 -19.71 5.16
C VAL A 33 4.97 -20.04 6.64
N PHE A 34 5.28 -19.06 7.46
CA PHE A 34 5.27 -19.18 8.92
C PHE A 34 3.89 -18.89 9.51
N ALA A 35 3.30 -17.77 9.11
CA ALA A 35 1.99 -17.34 9.58
C ALA A 35 1.17 -16.67 8.47
N LEU A 36 -0.15 -16.82 8.54
CA LEU A 36 -1.12 -16.16 7.67
C LEU A 36 -2.09 -15.36 8.51
N SER A 37 -2.50 -14.18 8.06
CA SER A 37 -3.67 -13.50 8.65
C SER A 37 -4.78 -13.26 7.65
N GLY A 38 -6.01 -13.26 8.15
CA GLY A 38 -7.21 -12.90 7.39
C GLY A 38 -8.21 -12.17 8.26
N TYR A 39 -9.21 -11.56 7.62
CA TYR A 39 -10.22 -10.76 8.31
C TYR A 39 -11.61 -11.42 8.22
N THR A 40 -12.34 -11.19 7.14
CA THR A 40 -13.71 -11.72 6.93
C THR A 40 -13.77 -12.99 6.08
N ARG A 41 -12.76 -13.19 5.22
CA ARG A 41 -12.64 -14.29 4.25
C ARG A 41 -12.05 -15.56 4.87
N LEU A 42 -12.76 -16.11 5.85
CA LEU A 42 -12.26 -17.20 6.71
C LEU A 42 -12.20 -18.55 5.99
N SER A 43 -13.12 -18.82 5.06
CA SER A 43 -13.10 -20.03 4.24
C SER A 43 -11.88 -20.05 3.32
N GLU A 44 -11.56 -18.92 2.68
CA GLU A 44 -10.33 -18.80 1.89
C GLU A 44 -9.09 -18.93 2.76
N LEU A 45 -9.07 -18.29 3.94
CA LEU A 45 -7.94 -18.41 4.87
C LEU A 45 -7.70 -19.87 5.30
N ARG A 46 -8.77 -20.61 5.60
CA ARG A 46 -8.69 -22.05 5.90
C ARG A 46 -8.05 -22.82 4.74
N ALA A 47 -8.50 -22.58 3.51
CA ALA A 47 -7.95 -23.24 2.33
C ALA A 47 -6.45 -22.95 2.16
N LEU A 48 -6.02 -21.71 2.42
CA LEU A 48 -4.60 -21.33 2.43
C LEU A 48 -3.83 -22.04 3.56
N CYS A 49 -4.41 -22.17 4.75
CA CYS A 49 -3.78 -22.90 5.86
C CYS A 49 -3.60 -24.39 5.53
N VAL A 50 -4.58 -25.02 4.87
CA VAL A 50 -4.45 -26.42 4.40
C VAL A 50 -3.34 -26.56 3.37
N ARG A 51 -3.23 -25.61 2.43
CA ARG A 51 -2.23 -25.65 1.36
C ARG A 51 -0.80 -25.41 1.87
N HIS A 52 -0.63 -24.47 2.79
CA HIS A 52 0.70 -23.99 3.21
C HIS A 52 1.14 -24.50 4.59
N ALA A 53 0.23 -25.11 5.36
CA ALA A 53 0.46 -25.61 6.71
C ALA A 53 1.26 -24.64 7.61
N PRO A 54 0.84 -23.37 7.73
CA PRO A 54 1.57 -22.40 8.54
C PRO A 54 1.51 -22.80 10.02
N ARG A 55 2.50 -22.36 10.80
CA ARG A 55 2.50 -22.55 12.25
C ARG A 55 1.37 -21.78 12.92
N PHE A 56 1.08 -20.57 12.42
CA PHE A 56 0.03 -19.72 12.97
C PHE A 56 -0.94 -19.21 11.90
N ALA A 57 -2.20 -19.02 12.32
CA ALA A 57 -3.18 -18.22 11.60
C ALA A 57 -3.69 -17.11 12.53
N VAL A 58 -3.95 -15.91 12.02
CA VAL A 58 -4.49 -14.81 12.83
C VAL A 58 -5.79 -14.28 12.24
N VAL A 59 -6.81 -14.14 13.07
CA VAL A 59 -8.16 -13.68 12.70
C VAL A 59 -8.64 -12.59 13.66
N PRO A 60 -9.64 -11.76 13.33
CA PRO A 60 -9.91 -10.54 14.10
C PRO A 60 -10.54 -10.77 15.47
N GLU A 61 -11.30 -11.86 15.66
CA GLU A 61 -12.11 -12.07 16.85
C GLU A 61 -12.12 -13.52 17.34
N ALA A 62 -12.45 -13.71 18.62
CA ALA A 62 -12.40 -15.01 19.28
C ALA A 62 -13.40 -16.04 18.72
N SER A 63 -14.56 -15.60 18.23
CA SER A 63 -15.55 -16.45 17.53
C SER A 63 -14.97 -17.04 16.26
N ALA A 64 -14.42 -16.20 15.39
CA ALA A 64 -13.72 -16.60 14.18
C ALA A 64 -12.55 -17.55 14.47
N ALA A 65 -11.79 -17.27 15.53
CA ALA A 65 -10.65 -18.10 15.91
C ALA A 65 -11.04 -19.50 16.34
N ARG A 66 -12.09 -19.65 17.16
CA ARG A 66 -12.61 -20.98 17.55
C ARG A 66 -13.05 -21.78 16.33
N GLY A 67 -13.88 -21.18 15.46
CA GLY A 67 -14.37 -21.85 14.26
C GLY A 67 -13.24 -22.29 13.32
N LEU A 68 -12.26 -21.42 13.07
CA LEU A 68 -11.11 -21.76 12.24
C LEU A 68 -10.23 -22.84 12.91
N GLN A 69 -10.02 -22.78 14.23
CA GLN A 69 -9.21 -23.76 14.95
C GLN A 69 -9.81 -25.17 14.86
N ASP A 70 -11.12 -25.30 15.05
CA ASP A 70 -11.84 -26.57 14.94
C ASP A 70 -11.75 -27.14 13.52
N ASP A 71 -11.94 -26.30 12.51
CA ASP A 71 -11.82 -26.65 11.09
C ASP A 71 -10.41 -27.13 10.71
N LEU A 72 -9.37 -26.51 11.28
CA LEU A 72 -7.97 -26.89 11.02
C LEU A 72 -7.59 -28.19 11.75
N HIS A 73 -8.06 -28.40 12.97
CA HIS A 73 -7.90 -29.67 13.67
C HIS A 73 -8.61 -30.81 12.95
N ALA A 74 -9.84 -30.59 12.46
CA ALA A 74 -10.56 -31.57 11.66
C ALA A 74 -9.84 -31.92 10.34
N ALA A 75 -9.05 -30.97 9.81
CA ALA A 75 -8.17 -31.19 8.66
C ALA A 75 -6.80 -31.79 9.02
N GLY A 76 -6.54 -32.11 10.29
CA GLY A 76 -5.29 -32.73 10.75
C GLY A 76 -4.09 -31.77 10.86
N LEU A 77 -4.34 -30.45 10.91
CA LEU A 77 -3.28 -29.44 10.99
C LEU A 77 -3.01 -29.05 12.45
N SER A 78 -1.73 -28.77 12.75
CA SER A 78 -1.28 -28.23 14.04
C SER A 78 -1.20 -26.70 14.07
N THR A 79 -1.75 -26.03 13.05
CA THR A 79 -1.78 -24.57 12.96
C THR A 79 -2.54 -23.98 14.16
N ARG A 80 -1.89 -23.09 14.91
CA ARG A 80 -2.51 -22.41 16.04
C ARG A 80 -3.14 -21.09 15.60
N VAL A 81 -4.42 -20.89 15.94
CA VAL A 81 -5.16 -19.67 15.61
C VAL A 81 -5.03 -18.66 16.75
N LEU A 82 -4.58 -17.45 16.42
CA LEU A 82 -4.47 -16.30 17.32
C LEU A 82 -5.51 -15.23 16.95
N VAL A 83 -5.71 -14.28 17.85
CA VAL A 83 -6.78 -13.28 17.76
C VAL A 83 -6.22 -11.87 17.73
N GLY A 84 -6.78 -11.06 16.83
CA GLY A 84 -6.66 -9.60 16.85
C GLY A 84 -5.25 -9.06 16.63
N GLU A 85 -5.09 -7.77 16.90
CA GLU A 85 -3.83 -7.03 16.73
C GLU A 85 -2.68 -7.63 17.55
N GLU A 86 -2.93 -8.07 18.78
CA GLU A 86 -1.93 -8.72 19.62
C GLU A 86 -1.39 -10.00 18.95
N GLY A 87 -2.28 -10.81 18.37
CA GLY A 87 -1.89 -11.99 17.58
C GLY A 87 -1.06 -11.62 16.36
N LEU A 88 -1.39 -10.52 15.67
CA LEU A 88 -0.62 -10.03 14.51
C LEU A 88 0.79 -9.59 14.95
N CYS A 89 0.90 -8.78 16.00
CA CYS A 89 2.18 -8.33 16.55
C CYS A 89 3.04 -9.49 17.05
N HIS A 90 2.43 -10.52 17.65
CA HIS A 90 3.13 -11.71 18.11
C HIS A 90 3.80 -12.48 16.96
N VAL A 91 3.05 -12.80 15.89
CA VAL A 91 3.57 -13.65 14.81
C VAL A 91 4.64 -12.95 13.97
N VAL A 92 4.61 -11.63 13.85
CA VAL A 92 5.61 -10.89 13.07
C VAL A 92 6.92 -10.67 13.83
N ALA A 93 6.85 -10.60 15.15
CA ALA A 93 8.02 -10.43 16.01
C ALA A 93 8.73 -11.76 16.34
N ASP A 94 8.13 -12.90 15.99
CA ASP A 94 8.67 -14.23 16.30
C ASP A 94 10.10 -14.39 15.74
N PRO A 95 11.08 -14.88 16.54
CA PRO A 95 12.47 -15.04 16.11
C PRO A 95 12.67 -15.93 14.87
N GLU A 96 11.76 -16.87 14.61
CA GLU A 96 11.86 -17.75 13.45
C GLU A 96 11.47 -17.06 12.14
N VAL A 97 10.73 -15.95 12.18
CA VAL A 97 10.32 -15.18 11.00
C VAL A 97 11.49 -14.36 10.47
N ASP A 98 11.74 -14.48 9.16
CA ASP A 98 12.78 -13.72 8.47
C ASP A 98 12.21 -12.48 7.77
N ALA A 99 11.04 -12.62 7.15
CA ALA A 99 10.39 -11.53 6.44
C ALA A 99 8.87 -11.47 6.64
N VAL A 100 8.32 -10.27 6.52
CA VAL A 100 6.90 -9.98 6.72
C VAL A 100 6.34 -9.27 5.50
N MET A 101 5.33 -9.87 4.86
CA MET A 101 4.49 -9.19 3.87
C MET A 101 3.40 -8.40 4.58
N ALA A 102 3.57 -7.08 4.64
CA ALA A 102 2.63 -6.15 5.25
C ALA A 102 1.58 -5.70 4.24
N ALA A 103 0.51 -6.50 4.09
CA ALA A 103 -0.55 -6.28 3.09
C ALA A 103 -1.97 -6.16 3.69
N ILE A 104 -2.08 -5.84 4.99
CA ILE A 104 -3.34 -5.39 5.59
C ILE A 104 -3.64 -3.97 5.07
N VAL A 105 -4.87 -3.72 4.61
CA VAL A 105 -5.28 -2.42 4.08
C VAL A 105 -5.53 -1.40 5.20
N GLY A 106 -5.10 -0.16 5.00
CA GLY A 106 -5.41 0.96 5.89
C GLY A 106 -4.66 0.95 7.22
N ALA A 107 -5.12 1.80 8.15
CA ALA A 107 -4.47 2.04 9.44
C ALA A 107 -4.28 0.77 10.31
N ALA A 108 -5.13 -0.25 10.13
CA ALA A 108 -5.09 -1.49 10.92
C ALA A 108 -3.78 -2.28 10.74
N GLY A 109 -3.04 -2.05 9.65
CA GLY A 109 -1.73 -2.68 9.43
C GLY A 109 -0.56 -1.99 10.13
N LEU A 110 -0.74 -0.78 10.67
CA LEU A 110 0.37 0.05 11.17
C LEU A 110 1.10 -0.60 12.35
N ARG A 111 0.39 -0.93 13.42
CA ARG A 111 0.97 -1.52 14.63
C ARG A 111 1.72 -2.84 14.39
N PRO A 112 1.14 -3.84 13.70
CA PRO A 112 1.87 -5.08 13.42
C PRO A 112 3.06 -4.84 12.46
N THR A 113 2.96 -3.92 11.51
CA THR A 113 4.12 -3.60 10.65
C THR A 113 5.25 -2.96 11.45
N LEU A 114 4.94 -2.08 12.39
CA LEU A 114 5.94 -1.49 13.27
C LEU A 114 6.57 -2.53 14.21
N ALA A 115 5.80 -3.46 14.76
CA ALA A 115 6.33 -4.56 15.56
C ALA A 115 7.34 -5.43 14.77
N ALA A 116 7.06 -5.66 13.48
CA ALA A 116 7.99 -6.34 12.59
C ALA A 116 9.28 -5.51 12.35
N VAL A 117 9.15 -4.20 12.18
CA VAL A 117 10.28 -3.27 12.05
C VAL A 117 11.14 -3.31 13.32
N GLU A 118 10.54 -3.18 14.49
CA GLU A 118 11.23 -3.17 15.79
C GLU A 118 11.94 -4.49 16.07
N ALA A 119 11.38 -5.61 15.61
CA ALA A 119 11.99 -6.93 15.67
C ALA A 119 13.10 -7.15 14.62
N GLY A 120 13.46 -6.13 13.83
CA GLY A 120 14.56 -6.17 12.86
C GLY A 120 14.31 -7.04 11.63
N LYS A 121 13.03 -7.29 11.28
CA LYS A 121 12.66 -8.17 10.16
C LYS A 121 12.90 -7.52 8.80
N LYS A 122 12.93 -8.34 7.73
CA LYS A 122 12.79 -7.84 6.36
C LYS A 122 11.31 -7.53 6.08
N ILE A 123 10.97 -6.28 5.83
CA ILE A 123 9.61 -5.79 5.65
C ILE A 123 9.33 -5.61 4.17
N LEU A 124 8.33 -6.33 3.67
CA LEU A 124 7.79 -6.19 2.32
C LEU A 124 6.52 -5.33 2.46
N LEU A 125 6.66 -4.02 2.26
CA LEU A 125 5.62 -3.05 2.56
C LEU A 125 4.69 -2.85 1.36
N ALA A 126 3.48 -3.38 1.44
CA ALA A 126 2.40 -3.14 0.48
C ALA A 126 1.32 -2.18 1.02
N ASN A 127 1.22 -2.06 2.34
CA ASN A 127 0.35 -1.09 3.01
C ASN A 127 1.00 0.30 3.00
N LYS A 128 0.63 1.12 2.03
CA LYS A 128 1.07 2.52 1.94
C LYS A 128 0.54 3.38 3.09
N GLU A 129 -0.69 3.14 3.54
CA GLU A 129 -1.33 3.94 4.59
C GLU A 129 -0.54 3.92 5.90
N ALA A 130 0.05 2.79 6.26
CA ALA A 130 0.92 2.69 7.43
C ALA A 130 2.08 3.72 7.37
N LEU A 131 2.75 3.83 6.22
CA LEU A 131 3.86 4.77 6.05
C LEU A 131 3.37 6.21 5.88
N VAL A 132 2.27 6.44 5.18
CA VAL A 132 1.67 7.78 5.03
C VAL A 132 1.31 8.39 6.38
N MET A 133 0.69 7.60 7.27
CA MET A 133 0.21 8.09 8.56
C MET A 133 1.33 8.32 9.58
N SER A 134 2.32 7.43 9.62
CA SER A 134 3.35 7.44 10.67
C SER A 134 4.69 8.05 10.23
N GLY A 135 4.94 8.13 8.93
CA GLY A 135 6.02 8.88 8.30
C GLY A 135 7.37 8.78 9.00
N ALA A 136 7.77 9.89 9.63
CA ALA A 136 9.04 10.01 10.34
C ALA A 136 9.23 8.96 11.44
N LEU A 137 8.18 8.63 12.20
CA LEU A 137 8.27 7.64 13.29
C LEU A 137 8.60 6.25 12.77
N PHE A 138 7.95 5.84 11.67
CA PHE A 138 8.22 4.57 11.02
C PHE A 138 9.65 4.51 10.47
N MET A 139 10.08 5.55 9.76
CA MET A 139 11.43 5.60 9.21
C MET A 139 12.51 5.69 10.29
N GLN A 140 12.24 6.32 11.44
CA GLN A 140 13.10 6.30 12.61
C GLN A 140 13.21 4.89 13.21
N ALA A 141 12.10 4.17 13.33
CA ALA A 141 12.10 2.79 13.81
C ALA A 141 12.90 1.86 12.89
N VAL A 142 12.75 2.00 11.57
CA VAL A 142 13.54 1.25 10.56
C VAL A 142 15.04 1.50 10.75
N ARG A 143 15.45 2.77 10.86
CA ARG A 143 16.87 3.12 11.11
C ARG A 143 17.39 2.59 12.43
N LYS A 144 16.56 2.62 13.49
CA LYS A 144 16.95 2.18 14.84
C LYS A 144 17.12 0.66 14.93
N SER A 145 16.25 -0.11 14.29
CA SER A 145 16.32 -1.58 14.33
C SER A 145 17.27 -2.17 13.30
N GLY A 146 17.60 -1.43 12.23
CA GLY A 146 18.35 -1.96 11.10
C GLY A 146 17.51 -2.91 10.23
N SER A 147 16.19 -2.85 10.33
CA SER A 147 15.29 -3.62 9.46
C SER A 147 15.48 -3.23 8.00
N VAL A 148 15.23 -4.18 7.10
CA VAL A 148 15.27 -3.94 5.66
C VAL A 148 13.85 -3.63 5.20
N LEU A 149 13.61 -2.41 4.72
CA LEU A 149 12.31 -2.01 4.18
C LEU A 149 12.33 -2.05 2.65
N LEU A 150 11.44 -2.84 2.05
CA LEU A 150 11.32 -2.98 0.61
C LEU A 150 9.90 -2.65 0.15
N PRO A 151 9.74 -1.70 -0.80
CA PRO A 151 8.44 -1.36 -1.33
C PRO A 151 7.88 -2.47 -2.21
N ILE A 152 6.61 -2.79 -1.99
CA ILE A 152 5.83 -3.70 -2.83
C ILE A 152 4.93 -2.95 -3.79
N ASP A 153 4.49 -1.75 -3.44
CA ASP A 153 3.73 -0.91 -4.36
C ASP A 153 4.51 -0.73 -5.68
N SER A 154 3.80 -0.85 -6.81
CA SER A 154 4.43 -1.13 -8.10
C SER A 154 5.36 0.00 -8.55
N GLU A 155 4.93 1.22 -8.30
CA GLU A 155 5.63 2.46 -8.56
C GLU A 155 6.89 2.59 -7.70
N HIS A 156 6.78 2.37 -6.40
CA HIS A 156 7.93 2.51 -5.49
C HIS A 156 8.91 1.36 -5.67
N ASN A 157 8.44 0.16 -5.98
CA ASN A 157 9.32 -0.93 -6.37
C ASN A 157 10.07 -0.61 -7.66
N ALA A 158 9.39 0.00 -8.65
CA ALA A 158 10.03 0.47 -9.88
C ALA A 158 11.10 1.54 -9.61
N ILE A 159 10.78 2.54 -8.77
CA ILE A 159 11.74 3.57 -8.33
C ILE A 159 12.93 2.91 -7.65
N PHE A 160 12.70 2.03 -6.67
CA PHE A 160 13.73 1.32 -5.93
C PHE A 160 14.67 0.53 -6.86
N GLN A 161 14.13 -0.15 -7.87
CA GLN A 161 14.94 -0.87 -8.86
C GLN A 161 15.78 0.04 -9.76
N CYS A 162 15.37 1.30 -9.91
CA CYS A 162 16.10 2.31 -10.68
C CYS A 162 17.04 3.15 -9.83
N MET A 163 16.96 3.08 -8.50
CA MET A 163 17.82 3.82 -7.58
C MET A 163 19.23 3.19 -7.46
N PRO A 164 20.27 3.99 -7.22
CA PRO A 164 21.60 3.46 -6.92
C PRO A 164 21.61 2.83 -5.53
N GLY A 165 22.42 1.80 -5.31
CA GLY A 165 22.42 1.04 -4.05
C GLY A 165 22.71 1.85 -2.77
N ASP A 166 23.29 3.05 -2.89
CA ASP A 166 23.60 3.96 -1.80
C ASP A 166 22.67 5.20 -1.73
N PHE A 167 21.46 5.11 -2.31
CA PHE A 167 20.47 6.22 -2.34
C PHE A 167 20.12 6.79 -0.96
N ALA A 168 20.32 6.02 0.12
CA ALA A 168 20.14 6.47 1.50
C ALA A 168 21.04 7.66 1.91
N ARG A 169 22.05 8.01 1.10
CA ARG A 169 22.85 9.24 1.25
C ARG A 169 22.09 10.52 0.87
N GLY A 170 20.88 10.38 0.35
CA GLY A 170 20.01 11.46 -0.11
C GLY A 170 20.06 11.63 -1.63
N LEU A 171 18.91 11.91 -2.24
CA LEU A 171 18.73 11.92 -3.71
C LEU A 171 19.77 12.79 -4.44
N GLY A 172 20.00 14.02 -3.97
CA GLY A 172 20.98 14.91 -4.60
C GLY A 172 22.42 14.40 -4.51
N ALA A 173 22.78 13.71 -3.43
CA ALA A 173 24.12 13.15 -3.23
C ALA A 173 24.43 11.99 -4.18
N VAL A 174 23.37 11.31 -4.67
CA VAL A 174 23.47 10.21 -5.64
C VAL A 174 23.06 10.63 -7.05
N GLY A 175 22.97 11.94 -7.31
CA GLY A 175 22.71 12.48 -8.64
C GLY A 175 21.26 12.36 -9.12
N VAL A 176 20.32 12.00 -8.26
CA VAL A 176 18.90 11.97 -8.58
C VAL A 176 18.32 13.38 -8.49
N ARG A 177 17.76 13.84 -9.61
CA ARG A 177 17.12 15.15 -9.76
C ARG A 177 15.68 15.12 -9.23
N ARG A 178 14.89 14.16 -9.71
CA ARG A 178 13.48 13.96 -9.34
C ARG A 178 13.02 12.52 -9.62
N ILE A 179 11.91 12.16 -9.01
CA ILE A 179 11.15 10.94 -9.24
C ILE A 179 9.97 11.28 -10.16
N LEU A 180 9.75 10.47 -11.19
CA LEU A 180 8.57 10.53 -12.05
C LEU A 180 7.63 9.38 -11.67
N LEU A 181 6.62 9.71 -10.86
CA LEU A 181 5.65 8.78 -10.30
C LEU A 181 4.48 8.59 -11.28
N THR A 182 4.48 7.49 -12.03
CA THR A 182 3.49 7.28 -13.09
C THR A 182 2.12 6.87 -12.54
N ALA A 183 1.02 7.30 -13.14
CA ALA A 183 -0.35 6.93 -12.79
C ALA A 183 -1.16 6.49 -14.02
N SER A 184 -2.11 5.57 -13.89
CA SER A 184 -3.01 5.19 -15.01
C SER A 184 -3.95 6.34 -15.44
N GLY A 185 -4.26 7.24 -14.50
CA GLY A 185 -5.30 8.27 -14.61
C GLY A 185 -6.71 7.77 -14.25
N GLY A 186 -6.86 6.50 -13.87
CA GLY A 186 -8.13 5.91 -13.46
C GLY A 186 -9.20 5.85 -14.56
N PRO A 187 -10.40 5.32 -14.25
CA PRO A 187 -11.51 5.22 -15.20
C PRO A 187 -12.05 6.57 -15.67
N PHE A 188 -11.84 7.64 -14.90
CA PHE A 188 -12.43 8.97 -15.16
C PHE A 188 -11.48 9.97 -15.83
N ARG A 189 -10.32 9.51 -16.32
CA ARG A 189 -9.33 10.34 -17.03
C ARG A 189 -9.94 11.19 -18.15
N GLN A 190 -10.87 10.61 -18.91
CA GLN A 190 -11.47 11.24 -20.10
C GLN A 190 -12.95 11.60 -19.92
N THR A 191 -13.54 11.30 -18.76
CA THR A 191 -14.96 11.61 -18.48
C THR A 191 -15.17 13.13 -18.45
N PRO A 192 -16.19 13.71 -19.08
CA PRO A 192 -16.44 15.15 -18.97
C PRO A 192 -16.64 15.59 -17.51
N MET A 193 -16.11 16.76 -17.12
CA MET A 193 -16.20 17.25 -15.72
C MET A 193 -17.64 17.30 -15.19
N ALA A 194 -18.59 17.72 -16.05
CA ALA A 194 -20.01 17.79 -15.69
C ALA A 194 -20.64 16.43 -15.37
N GLU A 195 -20.08 15.33 -15.88
CA GLU A 195 -20.59 13.96 -15.65
C GLU A 195 -20.06 13.35 -14.37
N LEU A 196 -18.96 13.87 -13.80
CA LEU A 196 -18.34 13.31 -12.59
C LEU A 196 -19.27 13.30 -11.38
N VAL A 197 -20.27 14.19 -11.33
CA VAL A 197 -21.27 14.21 -10.26
C VAL A 197 -22.25 13.03 -10.30
N HIS A 198 -22.32 12.33 -11.44
CA HIS A 198 -23.26 11.23 -11.70
C HIS A 198 -22.60 9.85 -11.70
N VAL A 199 -21.27 9.76 -11.57
CA VAL A 199 -20.57 8.48 -11.61
C VAL A 199 -20.89 7.63 -10.38
N THR A 200 -20.97 6.32 -10.59
CA THR A 200 -21.34 5.35 -9.55
C THR A 200 -20.11 4.65 -8.94
N PRO A 201 -20.26 4.01 -7.77
CA PRO A 201 -19.20 3.17 -7.19
C PRO A 201 -18.69 2.08 -8.12
N ASP A 202 -19.58 1.45 -8.88
CA ASP A 202 -19.20 0.37 -9.79
C ASP A 202 -18.41 0.89 -10.99
N GLN A 203 -18.76 2.08 -11.51
CA GLN A 203 -17.97 2.76 -12.54
C GLN A 203 -16.58 3.16 -12.03
N ALA A 204 -16.48 3.63 -10.78
CA ALA A 204 -15.19 3.94 -10.16
C ALA A 204 -14.34 2.68 -9.91
N CYS A 205 -14.97 1.53 -9.66
CA CYS A 205 -14.29 0.26 -9.45
C CYS A 205 -13.84 -0.43 -10.75
N ALA A 206 -14.37 -0.02 -11.91
CA ALA A 206 -14.05 -0.58 -13.22
C ALA A 206 -12.71 -0.03 -13.77
N HIS A 207 -11.60 -0.35 -13.09
CA HIS A 207 -10.28 0.14 -13.45
C HIS A 207 -9.79 -0.46 -14.80
N PRO A 208 -9.19 0.35 -15.70
CA PRO A 208 -8.86 -0.10 -17.07
C PRO A 208 -7.76 -1.17 -17.16
N ASN A 209 -6.80 -1.16 -16.23
CA ASN A 209 -5.58 -1.98 -16.34
C ASN A 209 -5.38 -3.00 -15.21
N TRP A 210 -6.12 -2.88 -14.11
CA TRP A 210 -5.81 -3.57 -12.86
C TRP A 210 -7.08 -4.10 -12.23
N SER A 211 -7.04 -5.34 -11.72
CA SER A 211 -8.11 -5.89 -10.88
C SER A 211 -7.73 -5.71 -9.41
N MET A 212 -8.42 -4.81 -8.71
CA MET A 212 -8.06 -4.38 -7.35
C MET A 212 -9.27 -4.36 -6.41
N GLY A 213 -9.01 -4.17 -5.11
CA GLY A 213 -10.07 -4.00 -4.11
C GLY A 213 -10.83 -2.68 -4.28
N ARG A 214 -12.09 -2.61 -3.82
CA ARG A 214 -12.96 -1.44 -4.04
C ARG A 214 -12.35 -0.11 -3.57
N LYS A 215 -11.77 -0.05 -2.36
CA LYS A 215 -11.16 1.18 -1.81
C LYS A 215 -10.07 1.75 -2.72
N ILE A 216 -9.08 0.93 -3.09
CA ILE A 216 -7.99 1.36 -3.97
C ILE A 216 -8.48 1.69 -5.39
N SER A 217 -9.54 1.02 -5.89
CA SER A 217 -10.12 1.38 -7.18
C SER A 217 -10.75 2.78 -7.15
N VAL A 218 -11.48 3.14 -6.09
CA VAL A 218 -12.02 4.50 -5.92
C VAL A 218 -10.89 5.52 -5.74
N ASP A 219 -9.86 5.21 -4.93
CA ASP A 219 -8.70 6.07 -4.78
C ASP A 219 -7.95 6.28 -6.11
N SER A 220 -7.88 5.26 -6.96
CA SER A 220 -7.30 5.37 -8.31
C SER A 220 -8.18 6.24 -9.21
N ALA A 221 -9.50 6.11 -9.12
CA ALA A 221 -10.44 6.96 -9.84
C ALA A 221 -10.32 8.44 -9.46
N SER A 222 -10.14 8.74 -8.17
CA SER A 222 -9.96 10.11 -7.64
C SER A 222 -8.54 10.65 -7.74
N MET A 223 -7.57 9.82 -8.16
CA MET A 223 -6.13 10.03 -8.00
C MET A 223 -5.66 10.25 -6.55
N MET A 224 -6.51 10.02 -5.54
CA MET A 224 -6.04 9.98 -4.15
C MET A 224 -5.00 8.87 -3.95
N ASN A 225 -5.13 7.73 -4.66
CA ASN A 225 -4.14 6.66 -4.62
C ASN A 225 -2.73 7.22 -4.95
N LYS A 226 -2.63 7.99 -6.03
CA LYS A 226 -1.37 8.61 -6.46
C LYS A 226 -0.90 9.70 -5.50
N GLY A 227 -1.84 10.39 -4.85
CA GLY A 227 -1.54 11.33 -3.77
C GLY A 227 -0.90 10.67 -2.55
N LEU A 228 -1.46 9.56 -2.09
CA LEU A 228 -0.89 8.76 -0.99
C LEU A 228 0.48 8.20 -1.36
N GLU A 229 0.64 7.71 -2.59
CA GLU A 229 1.91 7.20 -3.10
C GLU A 229 2.98 8.29 -3.25
N LEU A 230 2.59 9.55 -3.52
CA LEU A 230 3.51 10.68 -3.48
C LEU A 230 4.08 10.87 -2.07
N ILE A 231 3.22 10.86 -1.05
CA ILE A 231 3.66 10.96 0.36
C ILE A 231 4.56 9.77 0.71
N GLU A 232 4.19 8.56 0.29
CA GLU A 232 4.97 7.35 0.50
C GLU A 232 6.36 7.45 -0.16
N ALA A 233 6.45 7.97 -1.39
CA ALA A 233 7.72 8.16 -2.10
C ALA A 233 8.63 9.17 -1.38
N CYS A 234 8.06 10.24 -0.82
CA CYS A 234 8.80 11.18 0.02
C CYS A 234 9.47 10.48 1.20
N TRP A 235 8.77 9.54 1.86
CA TRP A 235 9.32 8.82 3.00
C TRP A 235 10.31 7.72 2.62
N LEU A 236 9.99 6.89 1.61
CA LEU A 236 10.83 5.76 1.21
C LEU A 236 12.18 6.19 0.65
N PHE A 237 12.21 7.30 -0.08
CA PHE A 237 13.39 7.75 -0.83
C PHE A 237 14.00 9.04 -0.28
N ASP A 238 13.55 9.51 0.89
CA ASP A 238 13.97 10.78 1.49
C ASP A 238 13.86 11.95 0.50
N ALA A 239 12.74 11.98 -0.24
CA ALA A 239 12.45 12.96 -1.26
C ALA A 239 11.60 14.11 -0.70
N LYS A 240 11.86 15.34 -1.16
CA LYS A 240 10.92 16.44 -0.93
C LYS A 240 9.70 16.28 -1.84
N PRO A 241 8.51 16.78 -1.46
CA PRO A 241 7.33 16.76 -2.33
C PRO A 241 7.58 17.41 -3.72
N SER A 242 8.43 18.43 -3.78
CA SER A 242 8.83 19.09 -5.03
C SER A 242 9.78 18.27 -5.92
N GLN A 243 10.33 17.17 -5.41
CA GLN A 243 11.15 16.21 -6.16
C GLN A 243 10.34 15.01 -6.64
N VAL A 244 9.02 14.96 -6.39
CA VAL A 244 8.13 13.88 -6.85
C VAL A 244 7.08 14.46 -7.79
N GLU A 245 7.21 14.12 -9.07
CA GLU A 245 6.33 14.60 -10.14
C GLU A 245 5.42 13.46 -10.59
N VAL A 246 4.11 13.73 -10.59
CA VAL A 246 3.12 12.75 -11.04
C VAL A 246 2.94 12.86 -12.55
N VAL A 247 3.01 11.73 -13.25
CA VAL A 247 2.86 11.67 -14.70
C VAL A 247 1.77 10.66 -15.06
N ILE A 248 0.79 11.04 -15.87
CA ILE A 248 -0.21 10.09 -16.36
C ILE A 248 0.40 9.23 -17.47
N HIS A 249 0.48 7.92 -17.23
CA HIS A 249 0.89 6.89 -18.17
C HIS A 249 -0.25 5.86 -18.33
N PRO A 250 -1.16 6.06 -19.30
CA PRO A 250 -2.37 5.26 -19.52
C PRO A 250 -2.16 3.76 -19.62
N GLN A 251 -1.03 3.32 -20.17
CA GLN A 251 -0.77 1.92 -20.47
C GLN A 251 -0.29 1.13 -19.25
N SER A 252 0.14 1.81 -18.18
CA SER A 252 0.68 1.20 -16.96
C SER A 252 1.80 0.17 -17.21
N VAL A 253 2.60 0.36 -18.27
CA VAL A 253 3.74 -0.50 -18.61
C VAL A 253 5.02 0.00 -17.94
N ILE A 254 5.28 1.30 -18.02
CA ILE A 254 6.31 1.94 -17.21
C ILE A 254 5.69 2.18 -15.84
N HIS A 255 6.24 1.51 -14.82
CA HIS A 255 5.67 1.57 -13.48
C HIS A 255 6.19 2.77 -12.69
N SER A 256 7.38 3.32 -12.98
CA SER A 256 7.85 4.65 -12.59
C SER A 256 9.25 4.91 -13.17
N LEU A 257 9.75 6.14 -13.03
CA LEU A 257 11.06 6.55 -13.53
C LEU A 257 11.85 7.39 -12.51
N VAL A 258 13.18 7.39 -12.65
CA VAL A 258 14.13 8.20 -11.87
C VAL A 258 14.95 9.04 -12.84
N ASP A 259 14.86 10.37 -12.69
CA ASP A 259 15.56 11.38 -13.51
C ASP A 259 16.86 11.80 -12.82
N TYR A 260 17.98 11.68 -13.53
CA TYR A 260 19.32 11.99 -13.05
C TYR A 260 19.85 13.30 -13.61
N ILE A 261 20.74 13.97 -12.87
CA ILE A 261 21.28 15.29 -13.22
C ILE A 261 22.06 15.33 -14.55
N ASP A 262 22.58 14.19 -15.01
CA ASP A 262 23.29 14.07 -16.29
C ASP A 262 22.35 13.99 -17.51
N GLY A 263 21.03 13.98 -17.28
CA GLY A 263 19.99 13.88 -18.31
C GLY A 263 19.50 12.46 -18.55
N SER A 264 20.06 11.45 -17.88
CA SER A 264 19.58 10.08 -17.94
C SER A 264 18.26 9.93 -17.19
N VAL A 265 17.36 9.11 -17.74
CA VAL A 265 16.15 8.67 -17.05
C VAL A 265 16.13 7.15 -17.05
N LEU A 266 16.12 6.56 -15.86
CA LEU A 266 15.99 5.12 -15.69
C LEU A 266 14.53 4.79 -15.39
N ALA A 267 14.02 3.70 -15.98
CA ALA A 267 12.64 3.27 -15.79
C ALA A 267 12.60 1.75 -15.62
N GLN A 268 11.67 1.29 -14.78
CA GLN A 268 11.31 -0.12 -14.72
C GLN A 268 10.00 -0.34 -15.48
N LEU A 269 10.03 -1.34 -16.36
CA LEU A 269 8.92 -1.73 -17.22
C LEU A 269 8.48 -3.15 -16.90
N GLY A 270 7.18 -3.40 -16.94
CA GLY A 270 6.61 -4.71 -16.68
C GLY A 270 5.17 -4.84 -17.14
N ASN A 271 4.68 -6.08 -17.19
CA ASN A 271 3.25 -6.34 -17.26
C ASN A 271 2.63 -5.88 -15.92
N PRO A 272 1.40 -5.34 -15.91
CA PRO A 272 0.72 -4.90 -14.70
C PRO A 272 0.34 -6.09 -13.80
N ASP A 273 1.33 -6.62 -13.08
CA ASP A 273 1.25 -7.82 -12.27
C ASP A 273 2.13 -7.71 -11.02
N MET A 274 1.48 -7.74 -9.84
CA MET A 274 2.14 -7.55 -8.54
C MET A 274 3.11 -8.68 -8.18
N ARG A 275 3.08 -9.84 -8.86
CA ARG A 275 4.07 -10.89 -8.63
C ARG A 275 5.49 -10.43 -8.96
N THR A 276 5.66 -9.49 -9.90
CA THR A 276 6.98 -8.93 -10.24
C THR A 276 7.60 -8.15 -9.07
N PRO A 277 6.97 -7.09 -8.52
CA PRO A 277 7.53 -6.38 -7.36
C PRO A 277 7.63 -7.27 -6.11
N ILE A 278 6.70 -8.21 -5.90
CA ILE A 278 6.78 -9.16 -4.79
C ILE A 278 8.00 -10.09 -4.92
N ALA A 279 8.24 -10.67 -6.09
CA ALA A 279 9.41 -11.51 -6.34
C ALA A 279 10.72 -10.72 -6.21
N ASN A 280 10.76 -9.48 -6.71
CA ASN A 280 11.90 -8.59 -6.53
C ASN A 280 12.22 -8.37 -5.05
N ALA A 281 11.22 -7.99 -4.24
CA ALA A 281 11.44 -7.69 -2.84
C ALA A 281 11.78 -8.96 -2.03
N LEU A 282 11.13 -10.10 -2.29
CA LEU A 282 11.45 -11.38 -1.66
C LEU A 282 12.91 -11.79 -1.90
N ALA A 283 13.38 -11.70 -3.14
CA ALA A 283 14.72 -12.15 -3.54
C ALA A 283 15.82 -11.12 -3.31
N TRP A 284 15.48 -9.84 -3.11
CA TRP A 284 16.46 -8.75 -3.03
C TRP A 284 17.63 -9.11 -2.10
N PRO A 285 18.90 -8.93 -2.54
CA PRO A 285 19.32 -8.23 -3.78
C PRO A 285 19.37 -9.08 -5.06
N GLU A 286 18.99 -10.36 -5.00
CA GLU A 286 18.92 -11.26 -6.16
C GLU A 286 17.59 -11.10 -6.94
N ARG A 287 17.45 -11.91 -7.99
CA ARG A 287 16.23 -12.06 -8.80
C ARG A 287 15.77 -13.53 -8.74
N ILE A 288 14.46 -13.74 -8.72
CA ILE A 288 13.82 -15.07 -8.83
C ILE A 288 12.70 -15.01 -9.87
N ASP A 289 12.26 -16.18 -10.35
CA ASP A 289 11.09 -16.26 -11.23
C ASP A 289 9.81 -15.80 -10.49
N SER A 290 9.05 -14.89 -11.08
CA SER A 290 7.76 -14.45 -10.56
C SER A 290 6.58 -15.24 -11.15
N GLY A 291 6.80 -15.94 -12.26
CA GLY A 291 5.73 -16.53 -13.06
C GLY A 291 4.99 -15.55 -13.96
N VAL A 292 5.44 -14.29 -14.03
CA VAL A 292 4.89 -13.28 -14.94
C VAL A 292 5.52 -13.48 -16.33
N PRO A 293 4.72 -13.50 -17.42
CA PRO A 293 5.27 -13.63 -18.76
C PRO A 293 6.18 -12.45 -19.12
N PRO A 294 7.15 -12.64 -20.04
CA PRO A 294 7.98 -11.54 -20.52
C PRO A 294 7.14 -10.45 -21.18
N LEU A 295 7.62 -9.21 -21.09
CA LEU A 295 6.97 -8.06 -21.71
C LEU A 295 7.15 -8.10 -23.24
N ASP A 296 6.06 -7.95 -23.98
CA ASP A 296 6.09 -7.81 -25.44
C ASP A 296 5.94 -6.35 -25.85
N LEU A 297 7.07 -5.68 -26.10
CA LEU A 297 7.09 -4.28 -26.51
C LEU A 297 6.49 -4.04 -27.90
N PHE A 298 6.54 -5.04 -28.79
CA PHE A 298 5.95 -4.92 -30.13
C PHE A 298 4.42 -4.97 -30.04
N ALA A 299 3.88 -5.79 -29.14
CA ALA A 299 2.44 -5.82 -28.87
C ALA A 299 1.94 -4.54 -28.19
N ILE A 300 2.73 -3.94 -27.30
CA ILE A 300 2.39 -2.67 -26.64
C ILE A 300 2.37 -1.52 -27.64
N ALA A 301 3.38 -1.46 -28.51
CA ALA A 301 3.58 -0.51 -29.62
C ALA A 301 3.67 0.98 -29.26
N ARG A 302 2.93 1.47 -28.26
CA ARG A 302 2.81 2.89 -27.91
C ARG A 302 2.78 3.10 -26.40
N LEU A 303 3.55 4.08 -25.94
CA LEU A 303 3.61 4.53 -24.56
C LEU A 303 3.33 6.05 -24.55
N ASP A 304 2.26 6.48 -23.87
CA ASP A 304 1.88 7.89 -23.78
C ASP A 304 2.16 8.45 -22.40
N PHE A 305 2.47 9.75 -22.35
CA PHE A 305 2.68 10.51 -21.10
C PHE A 305 1.92 11.83 -21.16
N GLN A 306 1.26 12.19 -20.06
CA GLN A 306 0.48 13.42 -19.93
C GLN A 306 0.66 14.00 -18.53
N ALA A 307 0.57 15.33 -18.42
CA ALA A 307 0.47 15.97 -17.11
C ALA A 307 -0.90 15.64 -16.47
N PRO A 308 -0.98 15.49 -15.14
CA PRO A 308 -2.26 15.35 -14.45
C PRO A 308 -3.03 16.68 -14.47
N ASP A 309 -4.35 16.57 -14.51
CA ASP A 309 -5.28 17.71 -14.41
C ASP A 309 -5.74 17.83 -12.95
N GLU A 310 -5.15 18.77 -12.19
CA GLU A 310 -5.45 18.93 -10.75
C GLU A 310 -6.84 19.56 -10.49
N ASP A 311 -7.45 20.22 -11.47
CA ASP A 311 -8.83 20.71 -11.37
C ASP A 311 -9.81 19.53 -11.45
N ARG A 312 -9.50 18.55 -12.30
CA ARG A 312 -10.22 17.27 -12.39
C ARG A 312 -9.98 16.36 -11.20
N PHE A 313 -8.75 16.35 -10.69
CA PHE A 313 -8.30 15.45 -9.63
C PHE A 313 -7.83 16.22 -8.39
N PRO A 314 -8.73 16.93 -7.68
CA PRO A 314 -8.36 17.75 -6.53
C PRO A 314 -7.73 16.95 -5.39
N CYS A 315 -8.02 15.66 -5.27
CA CYS A 315 -7.38 14.79 -4.27
C CYS A 315 -5.86 14.74 -4.42
N LEU A 316 -5.32 14.83 -5.65
CA LEU A 316 -3.88 14.86 -5.89
C LEU A 316 -3.26 16.14 -5.30
N ARG A 317 -3.89 17.30 -5.53
CA ARG A 317 -3.50 18.58 -4.95
C ARG A 317 -3.53 18.54 -3.42
N LEU A 318 -4.62 18.03 -2.83
CA LEU A 318 -4.79 17.91 -1.38
C LEU A 318 -3.70 17.04 -0.75
N ALA A 319 -3.35 15.93 -1.40
CA ALA A 319 -2.27 15.06 -0.92
C ALA A 319 -0.90 15.73 -0.99
N ARG A 320 -0.60 16.49 -2.06
CA ARG A 320 0.63 17.29 -2.16
C ARG A 320 0.72 18.32 -1.03
N GLN A 321 -0.37 19.04 -0.76
CA GLN A 321 -0.45 20.01 0.34
C GLN A 321 -0.23 19.35 1.70
N ALA A 322 -0.81 18.16 1.93
CA ALA A 322 -0.58 17.40 3.16
C ALA A 322 0.88 16.92 3.28
N ALA A 323 1.51 16.51 2.16
CA ALA A 323 2.92 16.13 2.13
C ALA A 323 3.85 17.29 2.48
N GLU A 324 3.55 18.49 1.98
CA GLU A 324 4.30 19.72 2.25
C GLU A 324 4.14 20.20 3.69
N ALA A 325 2.93 20.09 4.24
CA ALA A 325 2.65 20.45 5.62
C ALA A 325 3.25 19.47 6.65
N GLY A 326 3.31 18.18 6.28
CA GLY A 326 3.84 17.11 7.14
C GLY A 326 3.06 16.95 8.45
N ASN A 327 3.74 16.42 9.46
CA ASN A 327 3.20 16.19 10.81
C ASN A 327 1.83 15.47 10.80
N SER A 328 0.78 16.04 11.41
CA SER A 328 -0.55 15.42 11.46
C SER A 328 -1.32 15.42 10.14
N ALA A 329 -0.93 16.22 9.15
CA ALA A 329 -1.72 16.41 7.93
C ALA A 329 -1.89 15.13 7.09
N PRO A 330 -0.85 14.32 6.82
CA PRO A 330 -1.00 13.03 6.13
C PRO A 330 -1.91 12.03 6.86
N ALA A 331 -1.86 11.97 8.19
CA ALA A 331 -2.72 11.10 8.98
C ALA A 331 -4.20 11.54 8.89
N MET A 332 -4.46 12.85 8.96
CA MET A 332 -5.79 13.41 8.78
C MET A 332 -6.32 13.19 7.36
N LEU A 333 -5.48 13.40 6.33
CA LEU A 333 -5.80 13.15 4.93
C LEU A 333 -6.23 11.69 4.72
N ASN A 334 -5.43 10.73 5.18
CA ASN A 334 -5.73 9.31 5.03
C ASN A 334 -7.06 8.94 5.70
N ALA A 335 -7.24 9.37 6.94
CA ALA A 335 -8.43 9.06 7.73
C ALA A 335 -9.71 9.65 7.14
N ALA A 336 -9.66 10.91 6.69
CA ALA A 336 -10.78 11.56 6.01
C ALA A 336 -11.10 10.86 4.69
N ASN A 337 -10.07 10.47 3.91
CA ASN A 337 -10.24 9.74 2.67
C ASN A 337 -10.90 8.37 2.89
N GLU A 338 -10.49 7.59 3.90
CA GLU A 338 -11.11 6.30 4.21
C GLU A 338 -12.61 6.44 4.49
N VAL A 339 -13.02 7.46 5.27
CA VAL A 339 -14.44 7.74 5.55
C VAL A 339 -15.18 8.20 4.30
N ALA A 340 -14.60 9.10 3.51
CA ALA A 340 -15.21 9.65 2.31
C ALA A 340 -15.41 8.57 1.22
N VAL A 341 -14.41 7.70 1.01
CA VAL A 341 -14.50 6.59 0.06
C VAL A 341 -15.51 5.55 0.52
N ALA A 342 -15.54 5.21 1.81
CA ALA A 342 -16.56 4.31 2.34
C ALA A 342 -17.97 4.87 2.11
N ALA A 343 -18.19 6.16 2.41
CA ALA A 343 -19.47 6.82 2.16
C ALA A 343 -19.84 6.83 0.67
N PHE A 344 -18.88 7.02 -0.24
CA PHE A 344 -19.14 6.95 -1.69
C PHE A 344 -19.50 5.54 -2.12
N LEU A 345 -18.76 4.53 -1.67
CA LEU A 345 -19.00 3.11 -1.96
C LEU A 345 -20.38 2.63 -1.47
N ASP A 346 -20.87 3.21 -0.38
CA ASP A 346 -22.20 2.97 0.19
C ASP A 346 -23.31 3.82 -0.48
N GLY A 347 -22.98 4.63 -1.48
CA GLY A 347 -23.93 5.49 -2.20
C GLY A 347 -24.45 6.68 -1.39
N ARG A 348 -23.81 7.00 -0.27
CA ARG A 348 -24.19 8.09 0.64
C ARG A 348 -23.73 9.45 0.12
N VAL A 349 -22.59 9.51 -0.56
CA VAL A 349 -22.06 10.73 -1.18
C VAL A 349 -21.80 10.52 -2.68
N ARG A 350 -21.73 11.61 -3.42
CA ARG A 350 -21.34 11.67 -4.83
C ARG A 350 -19.82 11.75 -4.93
N TYR A 351 -19.29 11.35 -6.09
CA TYR A 351 -17.85 11.29 -6.32
C TYR A 351 -17.09 12.61 -6.04
N PRO A 352 -17.55 13.81 -6.47
CA PRO A 352 -16.84 15.06 -6.17
C PRO A 352 -16.83 15.41 -4.67
N GLU A 353 -17.83 14.93 -3.91
CA GLU A 353 -17.91 15.18 -2.47
C GLU A 353 -16.80 14.46 -1.69
N ILE A 354 -16.13 13.45 -2.28
CA ILE A 354 -14.94 12.83 -1.67
C ILE A 354 -13.87 13.88 -1.39
N ALA A 355 -13.52 14.68 -2.39
CA ALA A 355 -12.52 15.74 -2.25
C ALA A 355 -13.01 16.86 -1.31
N SER A 356 -14.29 17.21 -1.37
CA SER A 356 -14.87 18.22 -0.49
C SER A 356 -14.78 17.86 0.99
N ILE A 357 -15.07 16.59 1.35
CA ILE A 357 -14.95 16.10 2.73
C ILE A 357 -13.49 16.23 3.20
N ILE A 358 -12.55 15.77 2.38
CA ILE A 358 -11.13 15.75 2.73
C ILE A 358 -10.61 17.18 2.90
N GLU A 359 -10.92 18.08 1.96
CA GLU A 359 -10.51 19.49 2.03
C GLU A 359 -11.09 20.19 3.26
N GLU A 360 -12.36 19.95 3.60
CA GLU A 360 -12.96 20.56 4.79
C GLU A 360 -12.32 20.03 6.08
N VAL A 361 -12.07 18.72 6.20
CA VAL A 361 -11.40 18.14 7.38
C VAL A 361 -9.99 18.71 7.56
N LEU A 362 -9.22 18.85 6.48
CA LEU A 362 -7.88 19.43 6.53
C LEU A 362 -7.89 20.93 6.91
N ASN A 363 -8.93 21.67 6.56
CA ASN A 363 -9.04 23.11 6.86
C ASN A 363 -9.59 23.41 8.25
N LEU A 364 -10.26 22.45 8.91
CA LEU A 364 -10.87 22.66 10.23
C LEU A 364 -9.85 22.60 11.38
N GLU A 365 -8.70 21.99 11.18
CA GLU A 365 -7.72 21.74 12.23
C GLU A 365 -6.33 22.25 11.85
N PRO A 366 -5.63 22.93 12.77
CA PRO A 366 -4.24 23.27 12.54
C PRO A 366 -3.38 22.01 12.49
N VAL A 367 -2.36 22.04 11.65
CA VAL A 367 -1.33 20.98 11.62
C VAL A 367 -0.55 21.02 12.94
N VAL A 368 -0.48 19.88 13.61
CA VAL A 368 0.23 19.72 14.89
C VAL A 368 1.36 18.72 14.74
N ALA A 369 2.43 18.89 15.52
CA ALA A 369 3.54 17.95 15.59
C ALA A 369 3.07 16.55 16.00
N VAL A 370 3.72 15.53 15.46
CA VAL A 370 3.44 14.11 15.73
C VAL A 370 4.73 13.48 16.22
N ASP A 371 4.86 13.39 17.55
CA ASP A 371 6.08 12.93 18.23
C ASP A 371 6.03 11.44 18.62
N ASP A 372 4.84 10.84 18.59
CA ASP A 372 4.60 9.43 18.88
C ASP A 372 3.40 8.86 18.09
N LEU A 373 3.19 7.55 18.19
CA LEU A 373 2.08 6.89 17.50
C LEU A 373 0.72 7.27 18.06
N ASP A 374 0.63 7.63 19.34
CA ASP A 374 -0.66 8.01 19.94
C ASP A 374 -1.14 9.35 19.36
N ALA A 375 -0.23 10.27 19.03
CA ALA A 375 -0.52 11.47 18.27
C ALA A 375 -1.01 11.13 16.84
N VAL A 376 -0.42 10.14 16.16
CA VAL A 376 -0.91 9.64 14.85
C VAL A 376 -2.35 9.13 14.97
N PHE A 377 -2.63 8.26 15.95
CA PHE A 377 -3.97 7.69 16.15
C PHE A 377 -4.99 8.74 16.60
N THR A 378 -4.55 9.75 17.36
CA THR A 378 -5.39 10.90 17.74
C THR A 378 -5.78 11.71 16.51
N ALA A 379 -4.83 11.99 15.61
CA ALA A 379 -5.10 12.70 14.36
C ALA A 379 -6.05 11.91 13.44
N ASP A 380 -5.84 10.58 13.31
CA ASP A 380 -6.74 9.68 12.57
C ASP A 380 -8.16 9.72 13.15
N THR A 381 -8.30 9.48 14.46
CA THR A 381 -9.61 9.46 15.14
C THR A 381 -10.34 10.79 14.96
N LYS A 382 -9.62 11.91 15.11
CA LYS A 382 -10.18 13.25 14.96
C LYS A 382 -10.69 13.50 13.54
N ALA A 383 -9.89 13.16 12.53
CA ALA A 383 -10.30 13.29 11.13
C ALA A 383 -11.52 12.43 10.79
N ARG A 384 -11.62 11.20 11.32
CA ARG A 384 -12.82 10.36 11.16
C ARG A 384 -14.07 10.99 11.77
N VAL A 385 -13.94 11.57 12.97
CA VAL A 385 -15.05 12.27 13.64
C VAL A 385 -15.51 13.47 12.80
N LEU A 386 -14.59 14.29 12.31
CA LEU A 386 -14.90 15.47 11.50
C LEU A 386 -15.55 15.08 10.16
N ALA A 387 -15.04 14.05 9.48
CA ALA A 387 -15.66 13.51 8.27
C ALA A 387 -17.09 12.97 8.56
N GLY A 388 -17.30 12.28 9.68
CA GLY A 388 -18.63 11.84 10.12
C GLY A 388 -19.61 12.98 10.42
N GLN A 389 -19.11 14.08 10.98
CA GLN A 389 -19.90 15.30 11.20
C GLN A 389 -20.27 15.98 9.86
N TRP A 390 -19.37 15.96 8.89
CA TRP A 390 -19.66 16.42 7.52
C TRP A 390 -20.84 15.65 6.92
N LEU A 391 -20.80 14.31 6.99
CA LEU A 391 -21.88 13.45 6.48
C LEU A 391 -23.21 13.76 7.17
N SER A 392 -23.20 13.88 8.50
CA SER A 392 -24.39 14.19 9.30
C SER A 392 -25.02 15.55 8.93
N ARG A 393 -24.20 16.59 8.76
CA ARG A 393 -24.68 17.95 8.40
C ARG A 393 -25.31 18.01 7.01
N HIS A 394 -24.91 17.13 6.11
CA HIS A 394 -25.42 17.05 4.73
C HIS A 394 -26.49 15.96 4.54
N GLY A 395 -26.96 15.33 5.62
CA GLY A 395 -28.03 14.33 5.59
C GLY A 395 -27.64 13.05 4.85
N ARG A 396 -26.37 12.63 4.94
CA ARG A 396 -25.80 11.49 4.21
C ARG A 396 -25.65 10.24 5.04
#